data_AF-A0A959LSN4-F1
#
_entry.id   AF-A0A959LSN4-F1
#
_cell.length_a   1.000
_cell.length_b   1.000
_cell.length_c   1.000
_cell.angle_alpha   90.00
_cell.angle_beta   90.00
_cell.angle_gamma   90.00
#
_symmetry.space_group_name_H-M   'P 1'
#
loop_
_entity.id
_entity.type
_entity.pdbx_description
1 polymer ?
#
loop_
_entity_poly.entity_id
_entity_poly.type
_entity_poly.pdbx_seq_one_letter_code
_entity_poly.pdbx_strand_id
1 'polypeptide(L)'
;MIASGLTIEEVLKQSSLDKQLINIADKVINKERLTEEEGVLLFEKGEVGYVGALANHIREQLHGNKVYFNRNFHIEPTNVCVFTCNFCSYSRQYKHRDEG
;
A
#
# COMPACT_ATOMS: atom_id res chain seq x y z
N MET A 1 10.68 -29.11 -3.86
CA MET A 1 10.18 -28.47 -5.10
C MET A 1 9.29 -27.31 -4.67
N ILE A 2 9.89 -26.14 -4.40
CA ILE A 2 9.15 -24.92 -4.05
C ILE A 2 9.37 -23.98 -5.23
N ALA A 3 8.26 -23.46 -5.77
CA ALA A 3 8.23 -22.60 -6.93
C ALA A 3 9.31 -21.51 -6.84
N SER A 4 10.21 -21.51 -7.82
CA SER A 4 11.05 -20.36 -8.14
C SER A 4 10.13 -19.27 -8.68
N GLY A 5 9.50 -18.52 -7.78
CA GLY A 5 8.92 -17.23 -8.12
C GLY A 5 10.01 -16.36 -8.73
N LEU A 6 9.64 -15.53 -9.71
CA LEU A 6 10.60 -14.65 -10.35
C LEU A 6 11.34 -13.83 -9.28
N THR A 7 12.68 -13.80 -9.35
CA THR A 7 13.44 -12.94 -8.44
C THR A 7 13.13 -11.48 -8.75
N ILE A 8 13.23 -10.59 -7.76
CA ILE A 8 13.07 -9.14 -8.01
C ILE A 8 13.96 -8.68 -9.16
N GLU A 9 15.17 -9.25 -9.28
CA GLU A 9 16.11 -9.01 -10.36
C GLU A 9 15.56 -9.41 -11.73
N GLU A 10 14.75 -10.46 -11.84
CA GLU A 10 14.10 -10.88 -13.08
C GLU A 10 12.90 -9.98 -13.45
N VAL A 11 12.15 -9.49 -12.45
CA VAL A 11 11.08 -8.49 -12.66
C VAL A 11 11.68 -7.17 -13.19
N LEU A 12 12.84 -6.77 -12.68
CA LEU A 12 13.54 -5.54 -13.07
C LEU A 12 14.29 -5.64 -14.40
N LYS A 13 14.60 -6.85 -14.87
CA LYS A 13 15.24 -7.08 -16.18
C LYS A 13 14.26 -7.05 -17.36
N GLN A 14 12.97 -6.79 -17.14
CA GLN A 14 12.02 -6.64 -18.25
C GLN A 14 12.37 -5.38 -19.08
N SER A 15 12.58 -5.60 -20.37
CA SER A 15 13.27 -4.73 -21.32
C SER A 15 12.55 -3.42 -21.71
N SER A 16 11.49 -3.02 -21.00
CA SER A 16 10.66 -1.84 -21.33
C SER A 16 10.44 -0.87 -20.16
N LEU A 17 11.11 -1.06 -19.01
CA LEU A 17 10.93 -0.20 -17.85
C LEU A 17 11.57 1.20 -18.04
N ASP A 18 10.84 2.24 -17.64
CA ASP A 18 11.34 3.63 -17.59
C ASP A 18 12.58 3.69 -16.68
N LYS A 19 13.61 4.44 -17.09
CA LYS A 19 14.85 4.64 -16.33
C LYS A 19 14.58 5.13 -14.91
N GLN A 20 13.56 5.98 -14.73
CA GLN A 20 13.22 6.47 -13.39
C GLN A 20 12.69 5.35 -12.48
N LEU A 21 11.94 4.39 -13.04
CA LEU A 21 11.49 3.22 -12.29
C LEU A 21 12.67 2.29 -11.97
N ILE A 22 13.58 2.07 -12.91
CA ILE A 22 14.79 1.27 -12.65
C ILE A 22 15.58 1.86 -11.46
N ASN A 23 15.80 3.17 -11.43
CA ASN A 23 16.49 3.83 -10.32
C ASN A 23 15.76 3.64 -8.98
N ILE A 24 14.43 3.70 -8.97
CA ILE A 24 13.63 3.47 -7.76
C ILE A 24 13.82 2.03 -7.27
N ALA A 25 13.81 1.06 -8.18
CA ALA A 25 14.02 -0.33 -7.82
C ALA A 25 15.41 -0.57 -7.22
N ASP A 26 16.45 0.03 -7.79
CA ASP A 26 17.81 -0.03 -7.25
C ASP A 26 17.86 0.54 -5.82
N LYS A 27 17.21 1.69 -5.59
CA LYS A 27 17.09 2.26 -4.24
C LYS A 27 16.39 1.32 -3.27
N VAL A 28 15.29 0.68 -3.68
CA VAL A 28 14.57 -0.28 -2.85
C VAL A 28 15.45 -1.48 -2.48
N ILE A 29 16.16 -2.07 -3.45
CA ILE A 29 17.10 -3.17 -3.22
C ILE A 29 18.22 -2.75 -2.25
N ASN A 30 18.72 -1.53 -2.40
CA ASN A 30 19.77 -0.95 -1.54
C ASN A 30 19.25 -0.42 -0.20
N LYS A 31 17.94 -0.56 0.09
CA LYS A 31 17.28 -0.08 1.32
C LYS A 31 17.39 1.43 1.53
N GLU A 32 17.45 2.16 0.43
CA GLU A 32 17.49 3.60 0.41
C GLU A 32 16.07 4.18 0.47
N ARG A 33 15.92 5.32 1.14
CA ARG A 33 14.63 6.01 1.25
C ARG A 33 14.28 6.64 -0.10
N LEU A 34 13.05 6.40 -0.54
CA LEU A 34 12.48 7.10 -1.70
C LEU A 34 12.10 8.54 -1.35
N THR A 35 12.22 9.45 -2.30
CA THR A 35 11.75 10.83 -2.18
C THR A 35 10.24 10.91 -2.40
N GLU A 36 9.67 12.08 -2.10
CA GLU A 36 8.24 12.33 -2.35
C GLU A 36 7.92 12.24 -3.85
N GLU A 37 8.78 12.81 -4.70
CA GLU A 37 8.62 12.83 -6.16
C GLU A 37 8.69 11.41 -6.75
N GLU A 38 9.57 10.57 -6.21
CA GLU A 38 9.63 9.14 -6.56
C GLU A 38 8.35 8.41 -6.13
N GLY A 39 7.78 8.77 -4.98
CA GLY A 39 6.49 8.25 -4.52
C GLY A 39 5.33 8.65 -5.44
N VAL A 40 5.27 9.91 -5.87
CA VAL A 40 4.29 10.38 -6.86
C VAL A 40 4.48 9.66 -8.19
N LEU A 41 5.72 9.49 -8.65
CA LEU A 41 6.01 8.77 -9.88
C LEU A 41 5.52 7.32 -9.84
N LEU A 42 5.71 6.61 -8.72
CA LEU A 42 5.18 5.26 -8.53
C LEU A 42 3.65 5.23 -8.61
N PHE A 43 2.98 6.25 -8.06
CA PHE A 43 1.53 6.36 -8.12
C PHE A 43 1.02 6.57 -9.55
N GLU A 44 1.72 7.38 -10.35
CA GLU A 44 1.31 7.73 -11.71
C GLU A 44 1.71 6.67 -12.76
N LYS A 45 2.88 6.03 -12.60
CA LYS A 45 3.47 5.16 -13.63
C LYS A 45 3.81 3.74 -13.16
N GLY A 46 3.70 3.46 -11.87
CA GLY A 46 4.04 2.16 -11.31
C GLY A 46 2.96 1.12 -11.64
N GLU A 47 3.24 0.24 -12.59
CA GLU A 47 2.35 -0.91 -12.85
C GLU A 47 2.24 -1.79 -11.59
N VAL A 48 1.04 -2.34 -11.36
CA VAL A 48 0.71 -3.11 -10.14
C VAL A 48 1.69 -4.25 -9.87
N GLY A 49 2.12 -4.96 -10.93
CA GLY A 49 3.10 -6.05 -10.79
C GLY A 49 4.48 -5.56 -10.35
N TYR A 50 4.95 -4.45 -10.90
CA TYR A 50 6.22 -3.83 -10.55
C TYR A 50 6.21 -3.33 -9.10
N VAL A 51 5.22 -2.53 -8.71
CA VAL A 51 5.14 -2.01 -7.33
C VAL A 51 4.90 -3.12 -6.31
N GLY A 52 4.10 -4.13 -6.67
CA GLY A 52 3.85 -5.30 -5.85
C GLY A 52 5.11 -6.12 -5.59
N ALA A 53 5.97 -6.31 -6.60
CA ALA A 53 7.24 -7.01 -6.45
C ALA A 53 8.21 -6.26 -5.52
N LEU A 54 8.35 -4.94 -5.68
CA LEU A 54 9.18 -4.11 -4.79
C LEU A 54 8.67 -4.14 -3.34
N ALA A 55 7.36 -3.96 -3.15
CA ALA A 55 6.74 -3.98 -1.84
C ALA A 55 6.87 -5.36 -1.17
N ASN A 56 6.66 -6.45 -1.92
CA ASN A 56 6.81 -7.80 -1.40
C ASN A 56 8.24 -8.12 -0.98
N HIS A 57 9.24 -7.69 -1.78
CA HIS A 57 10.65 -7.87 -1.43
C HIS A 57 10.98 -7.24 -0.06
N ILE A 58 10.54 -6.00 0.17
CA ILE A 58 10.75 -5.32 1.46
C ILE A 58 9.98 -6.02 2.59
N ARG A 59 8.73 -6.43 2.35
CA ARG A 59 7.91 -7.17 3.33
C ARG A 59 8.56 -8.49 3.72
N GLU A 60 9.04 -9.28 2.77
CA GLU A 60 9.72 -10.56 3.03
C GLU A 60 11.06 -10.34 3.73
N GLN A 61 11.81 -9.30 3.37
CA GLN A 61 13.05 -8.96 4.07
C GLN A 61 12.81 -8.61 5.54
N LEU A 62 11.73 -7.88 5.86
CA LEU A 62 11.43 -7.43 7.22
C LEU A 62 10.67 -8.47 8.05
N HIS A 63 9.85 -9.30 7.42
CA HIS A 63 8.86 -10.14 8.11
C HIS A 63 8.88 -11.61 7.68
N GLY A 64 9.67 -11.96 6.66
CA GLY A 64 9.59 -13.27 6.00
C GLY A 64 8.16 -13.58 5.57
N ASN A 65 7.78 -14.84 5.72
CA ASN A 65 6.42 -15.32 5.44
C ASN A 65 5.47 -15.24 6.66
N LYS A 66 5.84 -14.52 7.73
CA LYS A 66 4.99 -14.38 8.91
C LYS A 66 3.84 -13.42 8.62
N VAL A 67 2.65 -13.73 9.13
CA VAL A 67 1.48 -12.86 9.12
C VAL A 67 0.98 -12.75 10.56
N TYR A 68 0.88 -11.53 11.07
CA TYR A 68 0.46 -11.27 12.44
C TYR A 68 -1.04 -10.95 12.50
N PHE A 69 -1.72 -11.44 13.53
CA PHE A 69 -3.13 -11.14 13.82
C PHE A 69 -3.33 -11.01 15.34
N ASN A 70 -4.39 -10.33 15.78
CA ASN A 70 -4.72 -10.17 17.20
C ASN A 70 -6.18 -10.59 17.49
N ARG A 71 -6.50 -10.76 18.78
CA ARG A 71 -7.88 -10.98 19.25
C ARG A 71 -8.38 -9.67 19.86
N ASN A 72 -9.35 -9.04 19.20
CA ASN A 72 -9.92 -7.77 19.64
C ASN A 72 -11.46 -7.84 19.54
N PHE A 73 -12.14 -6.94 20.26
CA PHE A 73 -13.56 -6.66 20.06
C PHE A 73 -13.75 -5.14 20.04
N HIS A 74 -14.75 -4.66 19.31
CA HIS A 74 -15.08 -3.25 19.18
C HIS A 74 -16.52 -3.04 19.65
N ILE A 75 -16.74 -2.09 20.55
CA ILE A 75 -18.07 -1.58 20.90
C ILE A 75 -18.18 -0.19 20.29
N GLU A 76 -19.21 0.05 19.49
CA GLU A 76 -19.57 1.37 18.97
C GLU A 76 -20.76 1.92 19.77
N PRO A 77 -20.54 2.81 20.75
CA PRO A 77 -21.61 3.23 21.66
C PRO A 77 -22.73 4.03 20.97
N THR A 78 -22.42 4.68 19.84
CA THR A 78 -23.40 5.39 19.02
C THR A 78 -22.92 5.44 17.57
N ASN A 79 -23.89 5.40 16.64
CA ASN A 79 -23.72 5.68 15.22
C ASN A 79 -24.14 7.13 14.86
N VAL A 80 -24.41 7.98 15.86
CA VAL A 80 -24.80 9.39 15.68
C VAL A 80 -23.57 10.27 15.82
N CYS A 81 -23.31 11.12 14.83
CA CYS A 81 -22.16 12.02 14.81
C CYS A 81 -22.58 13.46 14.51
N VAL A 82 -21.95 14.43 15.18
CA VAL A 82 -22.17 15.87 14.94
C VAL A 82 -21.40 16.39 13.73
N PHE A 83 -20.47 15.60 13.19
CA PHE A 83 -19.66 15.94 12.02
C PHE A 83 -20.29 15.46 10.71
N THR A 84 -19.93 16.15 9.62
CA THR A 84 -20.47 15.91 8.28
C THR A 84 -19.39 15.39 7.32
N CYS A 85 -18.73 14.28 7.68
CA CYS A 85 -17.71 13.67 6.82
C CYS A 85 -18.32 13.07 5.54
N ASN A 86 -17.79 13.42 4.37
CA ASN A 86 -18.33 12.99 3.08
C ASN A 86 -18.21 11.47 2.81
N PHE A 87 -17.29 10.79 3.50
CA PHE A 87 -17.01 9.37 3.32
C PHE A 87 -17.61 8.47 4.43
N CYS A 88 -18.14 9.06 5.50
CA CYS A 88 -18.59 8.30 6.67
C CYS A 88 -20.10 8.03 6.60
N SER A 89 -20.51 6.78 6.78
CA SER A 89 -21.93 6.38 6.78
C SER A 89 -22.74 6.94 7.96
N TYR A 90 -22.09 7.29 9.06
CA TYR A 90 -22.69 7.92 10.26
C TYR A 90 -22.88 9.44 10.09
N SER A 91 -22.35 10.00 9.00
CA SER A 91 -22.54 11.41 8.66
C SER A 91 -24.00 11.68 8.34
N ARG A 92 -24.58 12.68 9.02
CA ARG A 92 -25.86 13.29 8.69
C ARG A 92 -25.68 14.80 8.69
N GLN A 93 -26.32 15.48 7.74
CA GLN A 93 -26.42 16.94 7.85
C GLN A 93 -27.12 17.28 9.16
N TYR A 94 -26.64 18.28 9.90
CA TYR A 94 -27.16 18.61 11.24
C TYR A 94 -28.68 18.82 11.27
N LYS A 95 -29.26 19.30 10.16
CA LYS A 95 -30.72 19.45 9.96
C LYS A 95 -31.51 18.13 10.02
N HIS A 96 -30.84 17.00 9.79
CA HIS A 96 -31.41 15.64 9.72
C HIS A 96 -30.85 14.75 10.84
N ARG A 97 -30.39 15.33 11.96
CA ARG A 97 -29.77 14.59 13.07
C ARG A 97 -30.72 13.56 13.71
N ASP A 98 -32.02 13.80 13.65
CA ASP A 98 -33.05 12.96 14.29
C ASP A 98 -33.50 11.76 13.42
N GLU A 99 -32.94 11.59 12.20
CA GLU A 99 -33.23 10.46 11.31
C GLU A 99 -32.30 9.24 11.54
N GLY A 100 -31.50 9.27 12.62
CA GLY A 100 -30.49 8.27 12.97
C GLY A 100 -30.88 7.38 14.14
#